data_AF-A5UXP3-F1
#
_entry.id   AF-A5UXP3-F1
#
_cell.length_a   1.000
_cell.length_b   1.000
_cell.length_c   1.000
_cell.angle_alpha   90.00
_cell.angle_beta   90.00
_cell.angle_gamma   90.00
#
_symmetry.space_group_name_H-M   'P 1'
#
loop_
_entity.id
_entity.type
_entity.pdbx_description
1 polymer ?
#
loop_
_entity_poly.entity_id
_entity_poly.type
_entity_poly.pdbx_seq_one_letter_code
_entity_poly.pdbx_strand_id
1 'polypeptide(L)'
;MSSMSLFGDVEHINTHTHLEGESFTAMFGRLTVDLTRQRLSSGDHAIGAYALFGQVTIRVPNDAGIHVDGSAIMGQTGYEWRSEDNELHSPVGLPEIEFETAPVRLRITAVAMFGEVKIVRVVTGERTAPALPGEPLPEMSSNTGSYEGETRRIASL
;
A
#
# COMPACT_ATOMS: atom_id res chain seq x y z
N MET A 1 12.00 7.79 -1.14
CA MET A 1 13.21 7.16 -0.56
C MET A 1 13.78 6.13 -1.54
N SER A 2 14.97 5.61 -1.30
CA SER A 2 15.56 4.54 -2.10
C SER A 2 15.92 3.34 -1.22
N SER A 3 15.43 2.14 -1.56
CA SER A 3 15.74 0.91 -0.81
C SER A 3 16.34 -0.14 -1.74
N MET A 4 17.40 -0.81 -1.29
CA MET A 4 18.09 -1.84 -2.05
C MET A 4 18.31 -3.09 -1.19
N SER A 5 17.95 -4.26 -1.71
CA SER A 5 18.28 -5.56 -1.13
C SER A 5 19.07 -6.42 -2.12
N LEU A 6 20.14 -7.05 -1.63
CA LEU A 6 20.98 -7.96 -2.41
C LEU A 6 20.39 -9.38 -2.42
N PHE A 7 19.90 -9.85 -1.27
CA PHE A 7 19.25 -11.14 -1.11
C PHE A 7 18.08 -10.99 -0.14
N GLY A 8 16.87 -11.33 -0.59
CA GLY A 8 15.67 -11.34 0.24
C GLY A 8 14.55 -10.46 -0.31
N ASP A 9 13.44 -10.47 0.42
CA ASP A 9 12.23 -9.77 0.01
C ASP A 9 12.27 -8.30 0.47
N VAL A 10 11.83 -7.40 -0.40
CA VAL A 10 11.61 -5.98 -0.09
C VAL A 10 10.11 -5.75 -0.06
N GLU A 11 9.57 -5.45 1.10
CA GLU A 11 8.18 -5.01 1.25
C GLU A 11 8.18 -3.52 1.61
N HIS A 12 7.54 -2.71 0.78
CA HIS A 12 7.32 -1.31 1.03
C HIS A 12 5.83 -1.02 1.11
N ILE A 13 5.41 -0.43 2.22
CA ILE A 13 4.05 0.05 2.41
C ILE A 13 4.10 1.58 2.39
N ASN A 14 3.35 2.18 1.47
CA ASN A 14 3.30 3.64 1.39
C ASN A 14 2.67 4.23 2.67
N THR A 15 3.37 5.19 3.25
CA THR A 15 2.93 5.98 4.40
C THR A 15 2.84 7.48 4.09
N HIS A 16 3.27 7.91 2.90
CA HIS A 16 3.29 9.29 2.47
C HIS A 16 2.13 9.60 1.53
N THR A 17 1.62 10.83 1.60
CA THR A 17 0.60 11.33 0.68
C THR A 17 1.19 11.77 -0.66
N HIS A 18 2.50 12.05 -0.72
CA HIS A 18 3.18 12.50 -1.93
C HIS A 18 4.44 11.67 -2.18
N LEU A 19 4.62 11.22 -3.42
CA LEU A 19 5.72 10.35 -3.87
C LEU A 19 6.56 11.07 -4.94
N GLU A 20 7.76 11.51 -4.56
CA GLU A 20 8.70 12.22 -5.43
C GLU A 20 9.78 11.26 -6.00
N GLY A 21 9.37 10.29 -6.81
CA GLY A 21 10.33 9.43 -7.54
C GLY A 21 11.02 8.38 -6.68
N GLU A 22 10.25 7.71 -5.81
CA GLU A 22 10.80 6.64 -4.96
C GLU A 22 11.29 5.45 -5.80
N SER A 23 12.40 4.83 -5.39
CA SER A 23 12.99 3.72 -6.14
C SER A 23 13.30 2.53 -5.24
N PHE A 24 12.91 1.34 -5.68
CA PHE A 24 13.10 0.11 -4.95
C PHE A 24 13.83 -0.90 -5.82
N THR A 25 14.88 -1.52 -5.29
CA THR A 25 15.70 -2.48 -6.05
C THR A 25 15.91 -3.77 -5.25
N ALA A 26 15.66 -4.92 -5.88
CA ALA A 26 15.96 -6.23 -5.33
C ALA A 26 16.82 -7.02 -6.34
N MET A 27 18.00 -7.51 -5.94
CA MET A 27 18.82 -8.32 -6.85
C MET A 27 18.33 -9.78 -6.91
N PHE A 28 17.94 -10.35 -5.77
CA PHE A 28 17.34 -11.68 -5.68
C PHE A 28 16.18 -11.68 -4.67
N GLY A 29 14.98 -12.02 -5.12
CA GLY A 29 13.80 -12.15 -4.25
C GLY A 29 12.57 -11.44 -4.77
N ARG A 30 11.64 -11.14 -3.88
CA ARG A 30 10.38 -10.45 -4.23
C ARG A 30 10.41 -9.00 -3.78
N LEU A 31 10.01 -8.11 -4.67
CA LEU A 31 9.79 -6.71 -4.39
C LEU A 31 8.29 -6.44 -4.41
N THR A 32 7.71 -6.13 -3.24
CA THR A 32 6.30 -5.78 -3.11
C THR A 32 6.18 -4.32 -2.68
N VAL A 33 5.48 -3.52 -3.47
CA VAL A 33 5.16 -2.12 -3.17
C VAL A 33 3.65 -1.99 -3.03
N ASP A 34 3.17 -1.65 -1.83
CA ASP A 34 1.76 -1.45 -1.54
C ASP A 34 1.48 0.04 -1.36
N LEU A 35 0.99 0.67 -2.44
CA LEU A 35 0.56 2.07 -2.42
C LEU A 35 -0.87 2.24 -1.95
N THR A 36 -1.57 1.13 -1.66
CA THR A 36 -2.98 1.23 -1.36
C THR A 36 -3.16 1.91 -0.03
N ARG A 37 -2.32 1.68 0.99
CA ARG A 37 -2.54 2.00 2.42
C ARG A 37 -2.76 3.47 2.77
N GLN A 38 -2.19 4.39 1.99
CA GLN A 38 -2.34 5.84 2.19
C GLN A 38 -2.89 6.46 0.90
N ARG A 39 -3.88 7.36 1.01
CA ARG A 39 -4.37 8.10 -0.16
C ARG A 39 -3.31 9.08 -0.64
N LEU A 40 -3.05 9.05 -1.93
CA LEU A 40 -2.16 9.99 -2.60
C LEU A 40 -2.86 11.34 -2.77
N SER A 41 -2.11 12.43 -2.59
CA SER A 41 -2.58 13.80 -2.85
C SER A 41 -2.82 14.02 -4.34
N SER A 42 -3.64 14.99 -4.72
CA SER A 42 -3.72 15.39 -6.13
C SER A 42 -2.36 15.84 -6.67
N GLY A 43 -2.09 15.54 -7.94
CA GLY A 43 -0.83 15.85 -8.61
C GLY A 43 -0.12 14.61 -9.16
N ASP A 44 1.16 14.82 -9.47
CA ASP A 44 2.02 13.80 -10.08
C ASP A 44 2.79 13.01 -9.05
N HIS A 45 2.87 11.70 -9.29
CA HIS A 45 3.60 10.75 -8.49
C HIS A 45 4.41 9.83 -9.39
N ALA A 46 5.60 9.46 -8.92
CA ALA A 46 6.46 8.54 -9.63
C ALA A 46 7.06 7.50 -8.67
N ILE A 47 7.04 6.24 -9.10
CA ILE A 47 7.77 5.17 -8.44
C ILE A 47 8.53 4.30 -9.45
N GLY A 48 9.68 3.79 -9.02
CA GLY A 48 10.50 2.82 -9.74
C GLY A 48 10.69 1.55 -8.92
N ALA A 49 10.53 0.39 -9.55
CA ALA A 49 10.70 -0.92 -8.93
C ALA A 49 11.50 -1.82 -9.86
N TYR A 50 12.67 -2.26 -9.41
CA TYR A 50 13.63 -3.00 -10.22
C TYR A 50 14.00 -4.32 -9.55
N ALA A 51 13.80 -5.43 -10.25
CA ALA A 51 14.27 -6.73 -9.84
C ALA A 51 15.25 -7.32 -10.86
N LEU A 52 16.37 -7.86 -10.40
CA LEU A 52 17.28 -8.60 -11.29
C LEU A 52 16.81 -10.07 -11.42
N PHE A 53 16.54 -10.75 -10.31
CA PHE A 53 15.98 -12.09 -10.28
C PHE A 53 14.82 -12.17 -9.28
N GLY A 54 13.61 -12.44 -9.78
CA GLY A 54 12.43 -12.69 -8.96
C GLY A 54 11.20 -11.93 -9.43
N GLN A 55 10.41 -11.41 -8.49
CA GLN A 55 9.08 -10.86 -8.79
C GLN A 55 8.97 -9.41 -8.31
N VAL A 56 8.42 -8.54 -9.15
CA VAL A 56 7.97 -7.20 -8.78
C VAL A 56 6.45 -7.23 -8.69
N THR A 57 5.88 -6.95 -7.53
CA THR A 57 4.44 -6.79 -7.32
C THR A 57 4.14 -5.37 -6.87
N ILE A 58 3.30 -4.66 -7.60
CA ILE A 58 2.91 -3.29 -7.22
C ILE A 58 1.39 -3.26 -7.05
N ARG A 59 0.94 -2.87 -5.86
CA ARG A 59 -0.48 -2.64 -5.57
C ARG A 59 -0.80 -1.16 -5.64
N VAL A 60 -1.74 -0.80 -6.50
CA VAL A 60 -2.15 0.57 -6.76
C VAL A 60 -3.60 0.77 -6.33
N PRO A 61 -3.96 1.94 -5.77
CA PRO A 61 -5.34 2.21 -5.42
C PRO A 61 -6.17 2.53 -6.69
N ASN A 62 -7.49 2.35 -6.63
CA ASN A 62 -8.38 2.55 -7.78
C ASN A 62 -8.77 4.01 -8.05
N ASP A 63 -8.44 4.92 -7.14
CA ASP A 63 -8.72 6.36 -7.24
C ASP A 63 -7.62 7.15 -7.99
N ALA A 64 -6.50 6.51 -8.30
CA ALA A 64 -5.42 7.08 -9.10
C ALA A 64 -5.55 6.70 -10.58
N GLY A 65 -5.31 7.67 -11.47
CA GLY A 65 -4.99 7.43 -12.87
C GLY A 65 -3.56 6.92 -12.97
N ILE A 66 -3.33 5.89 -13.77
CA ILE A 66 -2.08 5.14 -13.79
C ILE A 66 -1.49 5.09 -15.19
N HIS A 67 -0.17 5.21 -15.26
CA HIS A 67 0.62 4.93 -16.44
C HIS A 67 1.79 4.04 -16.03
N VAL A 68 1.83 2.84 -16.60
CA VAL A 68 2.76 1.78 -16.23
C VAL A 68 3.69 1.48 -17.38
N ASP A 69 4.97 1.69 -17.13
CA ASP A 69 6.08 1.15 -17.92
C ASP A 69 6.59 -0.11 -17.21
N GLY A 70 5.88 -1.22 -17.46
CA GLY A 70 6.09 -2.51 -16.83
C GLY A 70 6.65 -3.52 -17.81
N SER A 71 7.83 -4.08 -17.53
CA SER A 71 8.46 -5.06 -18.41
C SER A 71 9.28 -6.12 -17.66
N ALA A 72 8.96 -7.39 -17.90
CA ALA A 72 9.84 -8.50 -17.61
C ALA A 72 10.62 -8.88 -18.87
N ILE A 73 11.96 -8.78 -18.85
CA ILE A 73 12.79 -9.11 -20.03
C ILE A 73 12.77 -10.62 -20.29
N MET A 74 13.00 -11.42 -19.24
CA MET A 74 12.93 -12.87 -19.27
C MET A 74 11.88 -13.36 -18.28
N GLY A 75 10.62 -13.40 -18.74
CA GLY A 75 9.50 -13.97 -18.00
C GLY A 75 8.17 -13.34 -18.42
N GLN A 76 7.34 -12.94 -17.45
CA GLN A 76 5.97 -12.50 -17.73
C GLN A 76 5.65 -11.15 -17.11
N THR A 77 4.86 -10.35 -17.82
CA THR A 77 4.26 -9.13 -17.28
C THR A 77 2.75 -9.31 -17.22
N GLY A 78 2.18 -9.12 -16.03
CA GLY A 78 0.77 -9.31 -15.75
C GLY A 78 0.16 -8.08 -15.11
N TYR A 79 -1.10 -7.84 -15.45
CA TYR A 79 -1.90 -6.73 -14.95
C TYR A 79 -3.21 -7.31 -14.43
N GLU A 80 -3.52 -7.07 -13.16
CA GLU A 80 -4.73 -7.53 -12.49
C GLU A 80 -5.55 -6.34 -11.99
N TRP A 81 -6.80 -6.25 -12.43
CA TRP A 81 -7.77 -5.30 -11.86
C TRP A 81 -8.70 -6.06 -10.93
N ARG A 82 -8.70 -5.69 -9.65
CA ARG A 82 -9.57 -6.30 -8.64
C ARG A 82 -10.68 -5.33 -8.22
N SER A 83 -11.86 -5.87 -7.97
CA SER A 83 -12.99 -5.13 -7.37
C SER A 83 -12.87 -5.02 -5.85
N GLU A 84 -13.88 -4.38 -5.24
CA GLU A 84 -14.06 -4.27 -3.79
C GLU A 84 -14.09 -5.65 -3.10
N ASP A 85 -14.72 -6.64 -3.72
CA ASP A 85 -14.78 -8.02 -3.22
C ASP A 85 -13.51 -8.83 -3.54
N ASN A 86 -12.47 -8.17 -4.05
CA ASN A 86 -11.20 -8.77 -4.47
C ASN A 86 -11.37 -9.83 -5.60
N GLU A 87 -12.48 -9.76 -6.35
CA GLU A 87 -12.67 -10.55 -7.57
C GLU A 87 -11.90 -9.95 -8.74
N LEU A 88 -11.39 -10.82 -9.63
CA LEU A 88 -10.64 -10.40 -10.81
C LEU A 88 -11.60 -9.90 -11.90
N HIS A 89 -11.58 -8.61 -12.20
CA HIS A 89 -12.56 -7.99 -13.11
C HIS A 89 -12.17 -8.03 -14.59
N SER A 90 -10.91 -8.28 -14.95
CA SER A 90 -10.54 -8.51 -16.35
C SER A 90 -9.13 -9.09 -16.48
N PRO A 91 -8.90 -10.04 -17.41
CA PRO A 91 -7.56 -10.43 -17.85
C PRO A 91 -6.94 -9.46 -18.87
N VAL A 92 -7.71 -8.50 -19.40
CA VAL A 92 -7.20 -7.49 -20.35
C VAL A 92 -6.72 -6.29 -19.56
N GLY A 93 -5.49 -6.39 -19.08
CA GLY A 93 -4.84 -5.31 -18.38
C GLY A 93 -4.17 -4.33 -19.32
N LEU A 94 -4.53 -3.06 -19.19
CA LEU A 94 -3.94 -1.96 -19.94
C LEU A 94 -2.79 -1.35 -19.12
N PRO A 95 -1.68 -0.99 -19.76
CA PRO A 95 -0.59 -0.29 -19.07
C PRO A 95 -1.00 1.13 -18.63
N GLU A 96 -2.10 1.67 -19.15
CA GLU A 96 -2.57 3.01 -18.83
C GLU A 96 -4.08 3.04 -18.61
N ILE A 97 -4.51 3.74 -17.54
CA ILE A 97 -5.92 3.97 -17.21
C ILE A 97 -6.08 5.40 -16.69
N GLU A 98 -6.89 6.20 -17.39
CA GLU A 98 -7.36 7.52 -16.94
C GLU A 98 -6.24 8.50 -16.51
N PHE A 99 -4.99 8.26 -16.92
CA PHE A 99 -3.82 8.99 -16.42
C PHE A 99 -3.89 10.49 -16.71
N GLU A 100 -4.25 10.87 -17.94
CA GLU A 100 -4.29 12.28 -18.35
C GLU A 100 -5.45 13.07 -17.70
N THR A 101 -6.53 12.40 -17.34
CA THR A 101 -7.76 13.03 -16.82
C THR A 101 -7.91 12.95 -15.31
N ALA A 102 -7.12 12.11 -14.64
CA ALA A 102 -7.23 11.88 -13.22
C ALA A 102 -6.61 13.03 -12.39
N PRO A 103 -7.20 13.37 -11.24
CA PRO A 103 -6.62 14.36 -10.31
C PRO A 103 -5.36 13.84 -9.60
N VAL A 104 -5.21 12.52 -9.50
CA VAL A 104 -4.04 11.83 -8.95
C VAL A 104 -3.43 11.02 -10.09
N ARG A 105 -2.18 11.32 -10.45
CA ARG A 105 -1.49 10.72 -11.60
C ARG A 105 -0.27 9.96 -11.13
N LEU A 106 -0.28 8.64 -11.33
CA LEU A 106 0.77 7.75 -10.85
C LEU A 106 1.53 7.12 -12.02
N ARG A 107 2.79 7.51 -12.18
CA ARG A 107 3.72 6.91 -13.14
C ARG A 107 4.51 5.81 -12.45
N ILE A 108 4.48 4.62 -13.04
CA ILE A 108 5.09 3.42 -12.46
C ILE A 108 6.09 2.87 -13.46
N THR A 109 7.34 2.74 -13.04
CA THR A 109 8.34 1.99 -13.79
C THR A 109 8.63 0.70 -13.04
N ALA A 110 8.34 -0.44 -13.66
CA ALA A 110 8.49 -1.76 -13.03
C ALA A 110 9.25 -2.70 -13.97
N VAL A 111 10.47 -3.07 -13.60
CA VAL A 111 11.33 -3.90 -14.45
C VAL A 111 11.79 -5.14 -13.70
N ALA A 112 11.62 -6.30 -14.30
CA ALA A 112 12.26 -7.54 -13.87
C ALA A 112 13.16 -8.08 -14.99
N MET A 113 14.45 -8.30 -14.72
CA MET A 113 15.34 -8.90 -15.71
C MET A 113 14.99 -10.38 -15.92
N PHE A 114 14.85 -11.13 -14.84
CA PHE A 114 14.40 -12.53 -14.83
C PHE A 114 13.26 -12.74 -13.82
N GLY A 115 12.08 -13.11 -14.30
CA GLY A 115 10.91 -13.44 -13.47
C GLY A 115 9.64 -12.70 -13.89
N GLU A 116 8.91 -12.13 -12.93
CA GLU A 116 7.56 -11.59 -13.20
C GLU A 116 7.41 -10.15 -12.73
N VAL A 117 6.75 -9.34 -13.56
CA VAL A 117 6.21 -8.04 -13.15
C VAL A 117 4.71 -8.17 -13.06
N LYS A 118 4.15 -7.87 -11.88
CA LYS A 118 2.73 -7.98 -11.60
C LYS A 118 2.20 -6.67 -11.03
N ILE A 119 1.24 -6.07 -11.71
CA ILE A 119 0.60 -4.83 -11.28
C ILE A 119 -0.83 -5.14 -10.90
N VAL A 120 -1.23 -4.78 -9.69
CA VAL A 120 -2.54 -5.10 -9.13
C VAL A 120 -3.22 -3.81 -8.72
N ARG A 121 -4.36 -3.46 -9.33
CA ARG A 121 -5.21 -2.40 -8.80
C ARG A 121 -6.21 -2.99 -7.83
N VAL A 122 -6.32 -2.34 -6.69
CA VAL A 122 -7.23 -2.74 -5.63
C VAL A 122 -8.17 -1.58 -5.40
N VAL A 123 -9.47 -1.86 -5.35
CA VAL A 123 -10.42 -0.84 -4.90
C VAL A 123 -10.13 -0.53 -3.45
N THR A 124 -9.76 0.72 -3.20
CA THR A 124 -9.65 1.21 -1.84
C THR A 124 -11.05 1.64 -1.44
N GLY A 125 -11.83 0.71 -0.85
CA GLY A 125 -13.10 1.03 -0.21
C GLY A 125 -12.92 2.18 0.79
N GLU A 126 -14.01 2.84 1.18
CA GLU A 126 -14.00 3.95 2.16
C GLU A 126 -13.10 3.61 3.35
N ARG A 127 -11.87 4.12 3.31
CA ARG A 127 -11.00 4.08 4.46
C ARG A 127 -11.47 5.18 5.38
N THR A 128 -12.29 4.80 6.35
CA THR A 128 -12.16 5.37 7.68
C THR A 128 -10.66 5.32 7.97
N ALA A 129 -10.04 6.49 8.15
CA ALA A 129 -8.85 6.55 8.99
C ALA A 129 -9.11 5.64 10.21
N PRO A 130 -8.13 4.98 10.82
CA PRO A 130 -8.35 4.57 12.19
C PRO A 130 -8.83 5.84 12.89
N ALA A 131 -10.13 5.87 13.24
CA ALA A 131 -10.59 6.79 14.22
C ALA A 131 -9.65 6.46 15.38
N LEU A 132 -8.71 7.36 15.67
CA LEU A 132 -8.25 7.48 17.03
C LEU A 132 -9.52 7.34 17.84
N PRO A 133 -9.65 6.30 18.70
CA PRO A 133 -10.80 6.22 19.57
C PRO A 133 -10.85 7.57 20.24
N GLY A 134 -11.85 8.36 19.87
CA GLY A 134 -12.20 9.54 20.61
C GLY A 134 -12.71 8.98 21.91
N GLU A 135 -11.81 8.69 22.84
CA GLU A 135 -12.11 8.88 24.24
C GLU A 135 -12.39 10.38 24.35
N PRO A 136 -13.66 10.81 24.53
CA PRO A 136 -13.86 12.09 25.16
C PRO A 136 -13.09 11.99 26.48
N LEU A 137 -12.13 12.90 26.69
CA LEU A 137 -11.55 13.14 28.01
C LEU A 137 -12.73 13.17 28.99
N PRO A 138 -12.77 12.30 30.02
CA PRO A 138 -13.88 12.34 30.96
C PRO A 138 -13.94 13.73 31.56
N GLU A 139 -15.06 14.42 31.34
CA GLU A 139 -15.37 15.66 32.03
C GLU A 139 -15.17 15.40 33.52
N MET A 140 -14.27 16.15 34.15
CA MET A 140 -14.14 16.14 35.61
C MET A 140 -15.41 16.72 36.21
N SER A 141 -16.42 15.87 36.34
CA SER A 141 -17.61 16.09 37.15
C SER A 141 -17.21 15.85 38.60
N SER A 142 -17.00 16.96 39.31
CA SER A 142 -16.88 16.99 40.76
C SER A 142 -18.19 16.49 41.37
N ASN A 143 -18.25 15.20 41.71
CA ASN A 143 -19.29 14.72 42.61
C ASN A 143 -18.72 13.70 43.59
N THR A 144 -18.65 14.13 44.84
CA THR A 144 -18.23 13.36 46.01
C THR A 144 -19.22 12.22 46.24
N GLY A 145 -18.90 11.03 45.73
CA GLY A 145 -19.65 9.79 45.95
C GLY A 145 -18.76 8.75 46.61
N SER A 146 -19.05 8.44 47.87
CA SER A 146 -18.39 7.44 48.71
C SER A 146 -18.30 6.06 48.06
N TYR A 147 -17.08 5.55 47.91
CA TYR A 147 -16.80 4.17 47.49
C TYR A 147 -16.88 3.25 48.72
N GLU A 148 -17.86 2.35 48.74
CA GLU A 148 -17.97 1.27 49.71
C GLU A 148 -17.71 -0.05 48.96
N GLY A 149 -16.47 -0.53 49.03
CA GLY A 149 -16.04 -1.77 48.36
C GLY A 149 -15.18 -2.61 49.27
N GLU A 150 -15.74 -3.72 49.76
CA GLU A 150 -15.04 -4.71 50.59
C GLU A 150 -13.81 -5.29 49.86
N THR A 151 -12.65 -5.19 50.49
CA THR A 151 -11.39 -5.79 49.99
C THR A 151 -11.24 -7.19 50.58
N ARG A 152 -11.38 -8.25 49.76
CA ARG A 152 -10.95 -9.61 50.17
C ARG A 152 -9.49 -9.83 49.77
N ARG A 153 -8.64 -10.01 50.79
CA ARG A 153 -7.23 -10.43 50.66
C ARG A 153 -7.16 -11.83 50.06
N ILE A 154 -6.44 -11.99 48.95
CA ILE A 154 -5.99 -13.29 48.46
C ILE A 154 -4.70 -13.66 49.19
N ALA A 155 -4.72 -14.79 49.90
CA ALA A 155 -3.56 -15.35 50.59
C ALA A 155 -2.64 -16.04 49.58
N SER A 156 -1.35 -15.73 49.67
CA SER A 156 -0.29 -16.37 48.90
C SER A 156 -0.05 -17.80 49.37
N LEU A 157 0.06 -18.74 48.42
CA LEU A 157 0.73 -20.02 48.57
C LEU A 157 1.86 -20.08 47.55
#